data_AF-A0A496RYP4-F1
#
_entry.id   AF-A0A496RYP4-F1
#
_cell.length_a   1.000
_cell.length_b   1.000
_cell.length_c   1.000
_cell.angle_alpha   90.00
_cell.angle_beta   90.00
_cell.angle_gamma   90.00
#
_symmetry.space_group_name_H-M   'P 1'
#
loop_
_entity.id
_entity.type
_entity.pdbx_description
1 polymer ?
#
loop_
_entity_poly.entity_id
_entity_poly.type
_entity_poly.pdbx_seq_one_letter_code
_entity_poly.pdbx_strand_id
1 'polypeptide(L)'
;MIDRLERELMVGGVAKTGAAITPEEAKISAEEAKMKREFLARLRKIKAKGRLVIHLRPLEEFKGTPDDIELEDGDKLYIPPNPQTIQVVGAVYNPTAFIYIPGKDISYYIKKAGGYTRTADKKKLYVLKVDGSGIRPGGLHSGLRWNPKAHRWELGHRTLLDPGDTIVVPERLEKIAWMRNIKDITTIFYQIAVSAGVIVAAY
;
A
#
# COMPACT_ATOMS: atom_id res chain seq x y z
N MET A 1 16.59 6.76 -5.03
CA MET A 1 15.15 7.07 -5.24
C MET A 1 14.83 8.52 -4.93
N ILE A 2 15.26 9.06 -3.78
CA ILE A 2 15.04 10.47 -3.41
C ILE A 2 15.67 11.44 -4.42
N ASP A 3 16.88 11.16 -4.91
CA ASP A 3 17.57 12.03 -5.88
C ASP A 3 16.86 12.08 -7.25
N ARG A 4 16.16 10.99 -7.63
CA ARG A 4 15.32 10.97 -8.84
C ARG A 4 14.12 11.90 -8.69
N LEU A 5 13.45 11.86 -7.53
CA LEU A 5 12.32 12.74 -7.23
C LEU A 5 12.74 14.22 -7.18
N GLU A 6 13.93 14.52 -6.67
CA GLU A 6 14.49 15.87 -6.67
C GLU A 6 14.77 16.38 -8.09
N ARG A 7 15.32 15.53 -8.96
CA ARG A 7 15.51 15.85 -10.38
C ARG A 7 14.18 16.09 -11.09
N GLU A 8 13.16 15.25 -10.86
CA GLU A 8 11.81 15.45 -11.40
C GLU A 8 11.17 16.76 -10.92
N LEU A 9 11.42 17.16 -9.67
CA LEU A 9 10.93 18.43 -9.12
C LEU A 9 11.63 19.65 -9.72
N MET A 10 12.95 19.56 -9.96
CA MET A 10 13.68 20.63 -10.63
C MET A 10 13.22 20.78 -12.08
N VAL A 11 13.11 19.67 -12.82
CA VAL A 11 12.70 19.70 -14.24
C VAL A 11 11.23 20.10 -14.40
N GLY A 12 10.33 19.54 -13.59
CA GLY A 12 8.90 19.85 -13.63
C GLY A 12 8.56 21.24 -13.05
N GLY A 13 9.34 21.74 -12.10
CA GLY A 13 9.20 23.09 -11.56
C GLY A 13 9.58 24.15 -12.59
N VAL A 14 10.73 23.98 -13.27
CA VAL A 14 11.21 24.89 -14.33
C VAL A 14 10.23 24.97 -15.50
N ALA A 15 9.65 23.84 -15.91
CA ALA A 15 8.65 23.80 -16.99
C ALA A 15 7.35 24.53 -16.64
N LYS A 16 6.92 24.51 -15.36
CA LYS A 16 5.70 25.20 -14.91
C LYS A 16 5.92 26.68 -14.63
N THR A 17 7.09 27.09 -14.15
CA THR A 17 7.41 28.52 -13.94
C THR A 17 7.64 29.27 -15.25
N GLY A 18 8.15 28.61 -16.29
CA GLY A 18 8.29 29.21 -17.63
C GLY A 18 6.96 29.40 -18.37
N ALA A 19 5.88 28.77 -17.89
CA ALA A 19 4.54 28.80 -18.48
C ALA A 19 3.50 29.52 -17.60
N ALA A 20 3.90 30.13 -16.48
CA ALA A 20 2.99 30.87 -15.62
C ALA A 20 2.69 32.24 -16.25
N ILE A 21 1.45 32.43 -16.72
CA ILE A 21 1.03 33.62 -17.46
C ILE A 21 0.55 34.72 -16.50
N THR A 22 0.20 34.35 -15.24
CA THR A 22 -0.37 35.28 -14.24
C THR A 22 0.38 35.29 -12.89
N PRO A 23 0.34 36.42 -12.14
CA PRO A 23 0.96 36.52 -10.80
C PRO A 23 0.38 35.55 -9.76
N GLU A 24 -0.86 35.11 -9.96
CA GLU A 24 -1.59 34.22 -9.07
C GLU A 24 -1.17 32.76 -9.27
N GLU A 25 -0.98 32.34 -10.51
CA GLU A 25 -0.37 31.05 -10.87
C GLU A 25 1.07 30.94 -10.37
N ALA A 26 1.83 32.05 -10.41
CA ALA A 26 3.18 32.10 -9.88
C ALA A 26 3.21 31.84 -8.36
N LYS A 27 2.26 32.42 -7.59
CA LYS A 27 2.10 32.16 -6.15
C LYS A 27 1.70 30.71 -5.86
N ILE A 28 0.74 30.15 -6.59
CA ILE A 28 0.30 28.75 -6.40
C ILE A 28 1.45 27.78 -6.69
N SER A 29 2.22 28.04 -7.75
CA SER A 29 3.40 27.24 -8.12
C SER A 29 4.50 27.33 -7.06
N ALA A 30 4.75 28.52 -6.51
CA ALA A 30 5.72 28.73 -5.43
C ALA A 30 5.34 27.94 -4.16
N GLU A 31 4.07 27.93 -3.79
CA GLU A 31 3.57 27.25 -2.60
C GLU A 31 3.59 25.72 -2.77
N GLU A 32 3.22 25.22 -3.97
CA GLU A 32 3.41 23.82 -4.32
C GLU A 32 4.89 23.40 -4.25
N ALA A 33 5.80 24.23 -4.77
CA ALA A 33 7.22 23.95 -4.75
C ALA A 33 7.76 23.91 -3.31
N LYS A 34 7.29 24.81 -2.44
CA LYS A 34 7.63 24.83 -1.01
C LYS A 34 7.17 23.55 -0.31
N MET A 35 5.89 23.17 -0.45
CA MET A 35 5.36 21.95 0.16
C MET A 35 6.11 20.69 -0.31
N LYS A 36 6.42 20.60 -1.61
CA LYS A 36 7.19 19.48 -2.18
C LYS A 36 8.62 19.42 -1.63
N ARG A 37 9.29 20.57 -1.48
CA ARG A 37 10.63 20.66 -0.87
C ARG A 37 10.62 20.25 0.60
N GLU A 38 9.64 20.69 1.38
CA GLU A 38 9.48 20.29 2.77
C GLU A 38 9.22 18.79 2.92
N PHE A 39 8.39 18.23 2.04
CA PHE A 39 8.15 16.79 1.99
C PHE A 39 9.44 16.00 1.68
N LEU A 40 10.23 16.44 0.68
CA LEU A 40 11.53 15.83 0.40
C LEU A 40 12.51 15.91 1.59
N ALA A 41 12.56 17.05 2.28
CA ALA A 41 13.39 17.22 3.45
C ALA A 41 13.00 16.24 4.58
N ARG A 42 11.69 15.96 4.74
CA ARG A 42 11.21 14.93 5.65
C ARG A 42 11.61 13.53 5.19
N LEU A 43 11.49 13.21 3.90
CA LEU A 43 11.90 11.92 3.35
C LEU A 43 13.41 11.66 3.53
N ARG A 44 14.27 12.69 3.37
CA ARG A 44 15.71 12.58 3.62
C ARG A 44 16.05 12.20 5.07
N LYS A 45 15.24 12.64 6.04
CA LYS A 45 15.42 12.29 7.46
C LYS A 45 15.04 10.85 7.78
N ILE A 46 14.24 10.21 6.91
CA ILE A 46 13.90 8.80 7.06
C ILE A 46 15.11 7.98 6.61
N LYS A 47 15.98 7.61 7.56
CA LYS A 47 17.03 6.63 7.30
C LYS A 47 16.38 5.29 6.94
N ALA A 48 16.77 4.70 5.82
CA ALA A 48 16.39 3.33 5.51
C ALA A 48 16.91 2.44 6.63
N LYS A 49 16.01 1.71 7.31
CA LYS A 49 16.36 0.90 8.49
C LYS A 49 17.30 -0.28 8.19
N GLY A 50 17.66 -0.53 6.92
CA GLY A 50 18.57 -1.63 6.55
C GLY A 50 18.09 -2.97 7.10
N ARG A 51 16.85 -3.36 6.80
CA ARG A 51 16.28 -4.61 7.33
C ARG A 51 16.48 -5.75 6.33
N LEU A 52 17.18 -6.79 6.75
CA LEU A 52 17.23 -8.07 6.06
C LEU A 52 16.22 -9.03 6.73
N VAL A 53 15.45 -9.76 5.92
CA VAL A 53 14.59 -10.85 6.41
C VAL A 53 15.38 -12.14 6.27
N ILE A 54 15.57 -12.84 7.40
CA ILE A 54 16.35 -14.09 7.47
C ILE A 54 15.40 -15.19 7.96
N HIS A 55 15.32 -16.29 7.22
CA HIS A 55 14.48 -17.42 7.62
C HIS A 55 15.29 -18.43 8.44
N LEU A 56 15.17 -18.33 9.76
CA LEU A 56 15.82 -19.26 10.68
C LEU A 56 15.19 -20.66 10.57
N ARG A 57 16.06 -21.67 10.45
CA ARG A 57 15.72 -23.10 10.29
C ARG A 57 16.66 -23.94 11.17
N PRO A 58 16.38 -25.24 11.37
CA PRO A 58 17.35 -26.15 11.98
C PRO A 58 18.72 -26.04 11.31
N LEU A 59 19.79 -26.17 12.09
CA LEU A 59 21.16 -25.87 11.64
C LEU A 59 21.57 -26.70 10.41
N GLU A 60 21.07 -27.92 10.33
CA GLU A 60 21.32 -28.85 9.22
C GLU A 60 20.74 -28.36 7.90
N GLU A 61 19.61 -27.64 7.95
CA GLU A 61 18.91 -27.08 6.79
C GLU A 61 19.29 -25.63 6.51
N PHE A 62 19.86 -24.94 7.49
CA PHE A 62 20.25 -23.54 7.39
C PHE A 62 21.58 -23.37 6.65
N LYS A 63 22.54 -24.29 6.87
CA LYS A 63 23.90 -24.21 6.33
C LYS A 63 23.93 -24.17 4.80
N GLY A 64 24.61 -23.17 4.23
CA GLY A 64 24.76 -23.00 2.78
C GLY A 64 23.50 -22.48 2.08
N THR A 65 22.48 -22.06 2.83
CA THR A 65 21.33 -21.35 2.26
C THR A 65 21.65 -19.87 2.04
N PRO A 66 20.85 -19.13 1.24
CA PRO A 66 21.00 -17.68 1.13
C PRO A 66 20.77 -16.90 2.44
N ASP A 67 20.19 -17.55 3.46
CA ASP A 67 19.97 -16.98 4.79
C ASP A 67 21.21 -17.15 5.69
N ASP A 68 22.18 -18.00 5.31
CA ASP A 68 23.43 -18.28 6.02
C ASP A 68 24.45 -17.15 5.80
N ILE A 69 24.17 -16.02 6.44
CA ILE A 69 24.99 -14.82 6.35
C ILE A 69 26.14 -14.85 7.36
N GLU A 70 27.29 -14.32 6.95
CA GLU A 70 28.39 -14.03 7.87
C GLU A 70 28.02 -12.83 8.75
N LEU A 71 28.29 -12.93 10.04
CA LEU A 71 28.08 -11.86 11.03
C LEU A 71 29.42 -11.18 11.33
N GLU A 72 29.39 -9.87 11.60
CA GLU A 72 30.57 -9.08 11.93
C GLU A 72 30.69 -8.81 13.43
N ASP A 73 31.88 -8.38 13.88
CA ASP A 73 32.09 -8.00 15.28
C ASP A 73 31.16 -6.84 15.67
N GLY A 74 30.44 -7.02 16.78
CA GLY A 74 29.45 -6.07 17.27
C GLY A 74 27.99 -6.39 16.89
N ASP A 75 27.74 -7.38 16.03
CA ASP A 75 26.40 -7.87 15.75
C ASP A 75 25.79 -8.55 16.99
N LYS A 76 24.48 -8.36 17.19
CA LYS A 76 23.75 -8.91 18.33
C LYS A 76 22.52 -9.68 17.87
N LEU A 77 22.43 -10.95 18.25
CA LEU A 77 21.23 -11.75 18.07
C LEU A 77 20.29 -11.53 19.26
N TYR A 78 19.08 -11.06 18.97
CA TYR A 78 18.01 -10.90 19.95
C TYR A 78 16.88 -11.88 19.63
N ILE A 79 16.60 -12.79 20.57
CA ILE A 79 15.51 -13.77 20.46
C ILE A 79 14.34 -13.30 21.33
N PRO A 80 13.27 -12.75 20.74
CA PRO A 80 12.10 -12.35 21.51
C PRO A 80 11.34 -13.57 22.05
N PRO A 81 10.55 -13.41 23.13
CA PRO A 81 9.62 -14.46 23.56
C PRO A 81 8.61 -14.74 22.44
N ASN A 82 8.21 -16.00 22.26
CA ASN A 82 7.23 -16.37 21.24
C ASN A 82 5.84 -15.83 21.61
N PRO A 83 5.31 -14.84 20.87
CA PRO A 83 3.97 -14.33 21.13
C PRO A 83 2.94 -15.40 20.73
N GLN A 84 2.27 -16.00 21.71
CA GLN A 84 1.14 -16.93 21.47
C GLN A 84 -0.14 -16.20 21.05
N THR A 85 -0.01 -15.10 20.31
CA THR A 85 -1.11 -14.18 20.00
C THR A 85 -1.04 -13.73 18.54
N ILE A 86 -2.21 -13.44 17.97
CA ILE A 86 -2.37 -12.76 16.69
C ILE A 86 -2.82 -11.33 16.97
N GLN A 87 -2.12 -10.36 16.41
CA GLN A 87 -2.52 -8.96 16.48
C GLN A 87 -3.53 -8.65 15.37
N VAL A 88 -4.61 -7.95 15.68
CA VAL A 88 -5.53 -7.42 14.66
C VAL A 88 -5.57 -5.91 14.80
N VAL A 89 -5.19 -5.20 13.74
CA VAL A 89 -5.06 -3.74 13.74
C VAL A 89 -5.72 -3.10 12.52
N GLY A 90 -6.07 -1.82 12.67
CA GLY A 90 -6.66 -0.99 11.62
C GLY A 90 -8.18 -0.95 11.68
N ALA A 91 -8.84 -0.98 10.51
CA ALA A 91 -10.26 -0.73 10.30
C ALA A 91 -11.17 -1.92 10.74
N VAL A 92 -11.07 -2.30 12.02
CA VAL A 92 -11.94 -3.25 12.72
C VAL A 92 -12.56 -2.59 13.95
N TYR A 93 -13.67 -3.11 14.46
CA TYR A 93 -14.37 -2.48 15.60
C TYR A 93 -13.55 -2.51 16.89
N ASN A 94 -12.79 -3.58 17.13
CA ASN A 94 -11.94 -3.72 18.31
C ASN A 94 -10.52 -4.18 17.92
N PRO A 95 -9.61 -3.25 17.59
CA PRO A 95 -8.22 -3.55 17.29
C PRO A 95 -7.48 -4.02 18.55
N THR A 96 -7.12 -5.30 18.63
CA THR A 96 -6.48 -5.89 19.82
C THR A 96 -5.73 -7.20 19.50
N ALA A 97 -5.08 -7.74 20.52
CA ALA A 97 -4.43 -9.04 20.53
C ALA A 97 -5.45 -10.16 20.80
N PHE A 98 -5.34 -11.28 20.09
CA PHE A 98 -6.10 -12.49 20.36
C PHE A 98 -5.18 -13.68 20.54
N ILE A 99 -5.52 -14.62 21.43
CA ILE A 99 -4.78 -15.87 21.59
C ILE A 99 -4.78 -16.63 20.26
N TYR A 100 -3.60 -17.08 19.85
CA TYR A 100 -3.43 -17.92 18.67
C TYR A 100 -4.09 -19.28 18.89
N ILE A 101 -4.93 -19.68 17.94
CA ILE A 101 -5.57 -20.99 17.89
C ILE A 101 -5.16 -21.65 16.56
N PRO A 102 -4.50 -22.83 16.60
CA PRO A 102 -4.13 -23.57 15.41
C PRO A 102 -5.32 -23.82 14.48
N GLY A 103 -5.09 -23.66 13.17
CA GLY A 103 -6.10 -23.89 12.13
C GLY A 103 -7.17 -22.80 11.99
N LYS A 104 -7.16 -21.75 12.83
CA LYS A 104 -8.03 -20.58 12.63
C LYS A 104 -7.46 -19.65 11.57
N ASP A 105 -8.34 -19.18 10.70
CA ASP A 105 -7.99 -18.28 9.61
C ASP A 105 -8.17 -16.80 10.00
N ILE A 106 -7.78 -15.93 9.09
CA ILE A 106 -7.93 -14.48 9.21
C ILE A 106 -9.37 -14.07 9.52
N SER A 107 -10.35 -14.74 8.89
CA SER A 107 -11.77 -14.42 9.07
C SER A 107 -12.23 -14.67 10.52
N TYR A 108 -11.71 -15.71 11.17
CA TYR A 108 -11.98 -15.98 12.58
C TYR A 108 -11.54 -14.82 13.48
N TYR A 109 -10.30 -14.35 13.34
CA TYR A 109 -9.77 -13.27 14.18
C TYR A 109 -10.45 -11.93 13.91
N ILE A 110 -10.81 -11.65 12.65
CA ILE A 110 -11.55 -10.43 12.32
C ILE A 110 -12.96 -10.45 12.92
N LYS A 111 -13.64 -11.60 12.93
CA LYS A 111 -14.92 -11.73 13.64
C LYS A 111 -14.76 -11.51 15.14
N LYS A 112 -13.70 -12.05 15.74
CA LYS A 112 -13.34 -11.81 17.16
C LYS A 112 -13.08 -10.33 17.46
N ALA A 113 -12.53 -9.59 16.50
CA ALA A 113 -12.37 -8.13 16.55
C ALA A 113 -13.66 -7.33 16.33
N GLY A 114 -14.83 -7.98 16.33
CA GLY A 114 -16.14 -7.35 16.08
C GLY A 114 -16.45 -7.13 14.60
N GLY A 115 -15.61 -7.63 13.69
CA GLY A 115 -15.75 -7.44 12.25
C GLY A 115 -15.10 -6.16 11.73
N TYR A 116 -15.29 -5.92 10.43
CA TYR A 116 -14.76 -4.75 9.73
C TYR A 116 -15.59 -3.49 10.03
N THR A 117 -14.94 -2.34 10.13
CA THR A 117 -15.64 -1.05 10.16
C THR A 117 -16.15 -0.67 8.76
N ARG A 118 -17.01 0.36 8.68
CA ARG A 118 -17.56 0.87 7.40
C ARG A 118 -16.47 1.40 6.46
N THR A 119 -15.38 1.91 7.01
CA THR A 119 -14.25 2.46 6.24
C THR A 119 -13.22 1.39 5.85
N ALA A 120 -13.42 0.10 6.16
CA ALA A 120 -12.40 -0.91 5.88
C ALA A 120 -12.20 -1.21 4.38
N ASP A 121 -10.94 -1.22 3.94
CA ASP A 121 -10.53 -1.70 2.62
C ASP A 121 -10.17 -3.20 2.66
N LYS A 122 -11.21 -4.03 2.62
CA LYS A 122 -11.08 -5.50 2.64
C LYS A 122 -10.19 -6.06 1.52
N LYS A 123 -10.09 -5.37 0.38
CA LYS A 123 -9.28 -5.82 -0.77
C LYS A 123 -7.79 -5.60 -0.57
N LYS A 124 -7.41 -4.70 0.35
CA LYS A 124 -6.01 -4.38 0.67
C LYS A 124 -5.58 -4.93 2.02
N LEU A 125 -6.36 -5.84 2.60
CA LEU A 125 -5.97 -6.56 3.79
C LEU A 125 -4.66 -7.30 3.54
N TYR A 126 -3.76 -7.28 4.52
CA TYR A 126 -2.51 -8.04 4.49
C TYR A 126 -2.15 -8.55 5.88
N VAL A 127 -1.32 -9.58 5.90
CA VAL A 127 -0.72 -10.14 7.11
C VAL A 127 0.74 -9.74 7.13
N LEU A 128 1.18 -9.14 8.22
CA LEU A 128 2.58 -8.96 8.53
C LEU A 128 3.03 -10.15 9.37
N LYS A 129 3.94 -10.95 8.82
CA LYS A 129 4.53 -12.11 9.47
C LYS A 129 5.56 -11.70 10.51
N VAL A 130 5.84 -12.59 11.47
CA VAL A 130 6.84 -12.36 12.53
C VAL A 130 8.25 -12.14 11.98
N ASP A 131 8.60 -12.79 10.86
CA ASP A 131 9.86 -12.59 10.13
C ASP A 131 9.95 -11.20 9.45
N GLY A 132 8.87 -10.41 9.51
CA GLY A 132 8.78 -9.09 8.89
C GLY A 132 8.34 -9.11 7.42
N SER A 133 8.05 -10.28 6.86
CA SER A 133 7.49 -10.42 5.52
C SER A 133 6.02 -9.99 5.47
N GLY A 134 5.59 -9.43 4.35
CA GLY A 134 4.22 -8.98 4.14
C GLY A 134 3.51 -9.89 3.15
N ILE A 135 2.48 -10.61 3.61
CA ILE A 135 1.69 -11.51 2.77
C ILE A 135 0.32 -10.91 2.54
N ARG A 136 -0.07 -10.74 1.28
CA ARG A 136 -1.47 -10.48 0.95
C ARG A 136 -2.18 -11.83 0.94
N PRO A 137 -3.15 -12.07 1.84
CA PRO A 137 -3.92 -13.28 1.77
C PRO A 137 -4.63 -13.32 0.42
N GLY A 138 -4.44 -14.43 -0.30
CA GLY A 138 -5.15 -14.68 -1.55
C GLY A 138 -6.64 -14.47 -1.30
N GLY A 139 -7.29 -13.75 -2.21
CA GLY A 139 -8.62 -13.15 -1.98
C GLY A 139 -9.58 -14.10 -1.26
N LEU A 140 -10.42 -13.50 -0.42
CA LEU A 140 -11.44 -14.10 0.46
C LEU A 140 -12.41 -15.10 -0.24
N HIS A 141 -12.24 -15.36 -1.53
CA HIS A 141 -12.86 -16.45 -2.27
C HIS A 141 -12.23 -17.78 -1.82
N SER A 142 -12.72 -18.27 -0.70
CA SER A 142 -12.64 -19.68 -0.30
C SER A 142 -13.28 -20.53 -1.40
N GLY A 143 -12.48 -21.01 -2.35
CA GLY A 143 -12.90 -22.03 -3.30
C GLY A 143 -12.31 -21.82 -4.69
N LEU A 144 -11.52 -22.80 -5.14
CA LEU A 144 -11.01 -22.99 -6.50
C LEU A 144 -10.37 -21.77 -7.20
N ARG A 145 -9.03 -21.75 -7.26
CA ARG A 145 -8.26 -20.86 -8.12
C ARG A 145 -7.82 -21.60 -9.38
N TRP A 146 -7.98 -20.97 -10.54
CA TRP A 146 -7.37 -21.45 -11.77
C TRP A 146 -5.85 -21.28 -11.71
N ASN A 147 -5.09 -22.37 -11.89
CA ASN A 147 -3.65 -22.35 -12.03
C ASN A 147 -3.29 -22.32 -13.54
N PRO A 148 -2.82 -21.18 -14.09
CA PRO A 148 -2.52 -21.06 -15.51
C PRO A 148 -1.29 -21.84 -15.96
N LYS A 149 -0.38 -22.21 -15.03
CA LYS A 149 0.77 -23.05 -15.35
C LYS A 149 0.37 -24.53 -15.38
N ALA A 150 -0.44 -24.95 -14.42
CA ALA A 150 -0.90 -26.34 -14.30
C ALA A 150 -2.21 -26.63 -15.06
N HIS A 151 -2.80 -25.63 -15.74
CA HIS A 151 -4.08 -25.72 -16.46
C HIS A 151 -5.19 -26.43 -15.69
N ARG A 152 -5.25 -26.22 -14.38
CA ARG A 152 -6.20 -26.92 -13.50
C ARG A 152 -6.73 -26.02 -12.40
N TRP A 153 -7.91 -26.37 -11.93
CA TRP A 153 -8.51 -25.80 -10.75
C TRP A 153 -7.83 -26.36 -9.50
N GLU A 154 -7.36 -25.48 -8.62
CA GLU A 154 -6.70 -25.84 -7.37
C GLU A 154 -7.43 -25.23 -6.19
N LEU A 155 -7.53 -25.97 -5.10
CA LEU A 155 -8.11 -25.43 -3.87
C LEU A 155 -7.22 -24.28 -3.39
N GLY A 156 -7.75 -23.07 -3.39
CA GLY A 156 -7.04 -21.89 -2.89
C GLY A 156 -6.55 -22.16 -1.47
N HIS A 157 -5.23 -22.12 -1.27
CA HIS A 157 -4.65 -22.33 0.05
C HIS A 157 -5.05 -21.16 0.95
N ARG A 158 -5.67 -21.49 2.09
CA ARG A 158 -5.91 -20.50 3.14
C ARG A 158 -4.54 -20.00 3.61
N THR A 159 -4.39 -18.69 3.73
CA THR A 159 -3.21 -18.12 4.37
C THR A 159 -3.15 -18.63 5.79
N LEU A 160 -2.16 -19.48 6.06
CA LEU A 160 -1.86 -19.99 7.39
C LEU A 160 -1.29 -18.85 8.21
N LEU A 161 -1.89 -18.62 9.37
CA LEU A 161 -1.40 -17.69 10.37
C LEU A 161 -0.50 -18.44 11.35
N ASP A 162 0.58 -17.77 11.73
CA ASP A 162 1.54 -18.22 12.72
C ASP A 162 1.43 -17.35 13.98
N PRO A 163 1.76 -17.89 15.17
CA PRO A 163 1.83 -17.09 16.39
C PRO A 163 2.70 -15.86 16.18
N GLY A 164 2.20 -14.68 16.57
CA GLY A 164 2.87 -13.39 16.40
C GLY A 164 2.52 -12.62 15.14
N ASP A 165 1.81 -13.25 14.19
CA ASP A 165 1.37 -12.56 12.99
C ASP A 165 0.44 -11.40 13.32
N THR A 166 0.51 -10.35 12.50
CA THR A 166 -0.36 -9.18 12.59
C THR A 166 -1.25 -9.08 11.36
N ILE A 167 -2.56 -9.16 11.57
CA ILE A 167 -3.57 -8.89 10.55
C ILE A 167 -3.78 -7.38 10.48
N VAL A 168 -3.45 -6.77 9.34
CA VAL A 168 -3.62 -5.35 9.11
C VAL A 168 -4.79 -5.11 8.16
N VAL A 169 -5.77 -4.33 8.61
CA VAL A 169 -6.92 -3.92 7.82
C VAL A 169 -6.82 -2.42 7.51
N PRO A 170 -6.42 -2.02 6.30
CA PRO A 170 -6.36 -0.61 5.95
C PRO A 170 -7.73 0.04 5.85
N GLU A 171 -7.75 1.36 5.97
CA GLU A 171 -8.93 2.17 5.64
C GLU A 171 -9.00 2.44 4.13
N ARG A 172 -10.22 2.50 3.62
CA ARG A 172 -10.55 2.93 2.27
C ARG A 172 -10.48 4.44 2.24
N LEU A 173 -9.38 4.95 1.70
CA LEU A 173 -9.30 6.34 1.30
C LEU A 173 -10.23 6.55 0.10
N GLU A 174 -11.45 7.02 0.35
CA GLU A 174 -12.33 7.48 -0.72
C GLU A 174 -11.67 8.66 -1.42
N LYS A 175 -11.16 8.42 -2.62
CA LYS A 175 -10.68 9.49 -3.50
C LYS A 175 -11.89 10.23 -4.05
N ILE A 176 -12.45 11.16 -3.28
CA ILE A 176 -13.35 12.18 -3.83
C ILE A 176 -12.48 13.19 -4.62
N ALA A 177 -11.92 12.74 -5.74
CA ALA A 177 -11.15 13.57 -6.66
C ALA A 177 -11.80 13.68 -8.04
N TRP A 178 -12.97 13.06 -8.23
CA TRP A 178 -13.71 13.12 -9.50
C TRP A 178 -14.48 14.45 -9.67
N MET A 179 -14.79 15.16 -8.58
CA MET A 179 -15.60 16.39 -8.58
C MET A 179 -14.83 17.69 -8.86
N ARG A 180 -13.50 17.66 -9.09
CA ARG A 180 -12.75 18.88 -9.45
C ARG A 180 -12.65 19.14 -10.96
N ASN A 181 -12.85 18.12 -11.79
CA ASN A 181 -12.60 18.20 -13.25
C ASN A 181 -13.88 18.18 -14.10
N ILE A 182 -15.07 18.26 -13.51
CA ILE A 182 -16.35 18.20 -14.26
C ILE A 182 -16.58 19.51 -15.07
N LYS A 183 -15.82 20.58 -14.82
CA LYS A 183 -15.90 21.83 -15.60
C LYS A 183 -15.48 21.68 -17.07
N ASP A 184 -14.67 20.69 -17.40
CA ASP A 184 -14.20 20.50 -18.79
C ASP A 184 -15.27 19.81 -19.66
N ILE A 185 -16.09 18.95 -19.06
CA ILE A 185 -17.16 18.22 -19.75
C ILE A 185 -18.24 19.20 -20.24
N THR A 186 -18.64 20.17 -19.41
CA THR A 186 -19.62 21.18 -19.80
C THR A 186 -19.14 22.05 -20.97
N THR A 187 -17.84 22.34 -21.04
CA THR A 187 -17.24 23.14 -22.12
C THR A 187 -17.22 22.36 -23.44
N ILE A 188 -16.88 21.07 -23.40
CA ILE A 188 -16.93 20.20 -24.58
C ILE A 188 -18.37 20.08 -25.11
N PHE A 189 -19.35 19.87 -24.23
CA PHE A 189 -20.76 19.84 -24.65
C PHE A 189 -21.25 21.17 -25.22
N TYR A 190 -20.82 22.30 -24.65
CA TYR A 190 -21.13 23.62 -25.19
C TYR A 190 -20.51 23.83 -26.58
N GLN A 191 -19.26 23.42 -26.79
CA GLN A 191 -18.59 23.51 -28.10
C GLN A 191 -19.24 22.61 -29.16
N ILE A 192 -19.70 21.41 -28.79
CA ILE A 192 -20.48 20.53 -29.68
C ILE A 192 -21.82 21.18 -30.03
N ALA A 193 -22.51 21.80 -29.06
CA ALA A 193 -23.78 22.48 -29.31
C ALA A 193 -23.63 23.71 -30.22
N VAL A 194 -22.59 24.53 -30.02
CA VAL A 194 -22.32 25.71 -30.86
C VAL A 194 -21.94 25.28 -32.29
N SER A 195 -21.10 24.26 -32.45
CA SER A 195 -20.71 23.77 -33.78
C SER A 195 -21.90 23.12 -34.52
N ALA A 196 -22.74 22.35 -33.83
CA ALA A 196 -23.97 21.81 -34.42
C ALA A 196 -24.99 22.90 -34.77
N GLY A 197 -25.16 23.94 -33.93
CA GLY A 197 -26.07 25.06 -34.20
C GLY A 197 -25.67 25.88 -35.44
N VAL A 198 -24.36 26.04 -35.69
CA VAL A 198 -23.85 26.74 -36.88
C VAL A 198 -24.14 25.95 -38.17
N ILE A 199 -24.08 24.61 -38.12
CA ILE A 199 -24.40 23.76 -39.28
C ILE A 199 -25.90 23.79 -39.61
N VAL A 200 -26.77 23.85 -38.59
CA VAL A 200 -28.23 23.92 -38.78
C VAL A 200 -28.69 25.30 -39.28
N ALA A 201 -27.98 26.38 -38.97
CA ALA A 201 -28.31 27.73 -39.44
C ALA A 201 -27.76 28.08 -40.84
N ALA A 202 -26.90 27.23 -41.40
CA ALA A 202 -26.26 27.43 -42.71
C ALA A 202 -26.94 26.66 -43.87
N TYR A 203 -28.12 26.06 -43.63
CA TYR A 203 -28.92 25.33 -44.60
C TYR A 203 -30.34 25.89 -44.70
#